data_AF-A0AAW9DTC5-F1
#
_entry.id   AF-A0AAW9DTC5-F1
#
_cell.length_a   1.000
_cell.length_b   1.000
_cell.length_c   1.000
_cell.angle_alpha   90.00
_cell.angle_beta   90.00
_cell.angle_gamma   90.00
#
_symmetry.space_group_name_H-M   'P 1'
#
loop_
_entity.id
_entity.type
_entity.pdbx_description
1 polymer ?
#
loop_
_entity_poly.entity_id
_entity_poly.type
_entity_poly.pdbx_seq_one_letter_code
_entity_poly.pdbx_strand_id
1 'polypeptide(L)' 'MSRSSAVARFLDRLPTDLAGSFSDAQLAAIDLHFGMRYRARHLIDWRHRFGIARFRLYAVLLIGRDRNPA' A
#
# COMPACT_ATOMS: atom_id res chain seq x y z
N MET A 1 -17.83 -0.04 9.73
CA MET A 1 -16.76 -0.46 8.79
C MET A 1 -15.59 -0.99 9.60
N SER A 2 -15.07 -2.18 9.28
CA SER A 2 -13.91 -2.74 10.00
C SER A 2 -12.65 -1.99 9.56
N ARG A 3 -11.95 -1.35 10.51
CA ARG A 3 -10.73 -0.56 10.23
C ARG A 3 -9.62 -1.49 9.72
N SER A 4 -8.86 -1.09 8.70
CA SER A 4 -7.75 -1.92 8.21
C SER A 4 -6.61 -2.01 9.23
N SER A 5 -5.83 -3.09 9.13
CA SER A 5 -4.62 -3.27 9.94
C SER A 5 -3.55 -2.20 9.68
N ALA A 6 -3.59 -1.52 8.54
CA ALA A 6 -2.65 -0.45 8.22
C ALA A 6 -2.97 0.83 9.01
N VAL A 7 -4.25 1.20 9.08
CA VAL A 7 -4.72 2.36 9.87
C VAL A 7 -4.47 2.14 11.35
N ALA A 8 -4.73 0.94 11.88
CA ALA A 8 -4.43 0.62 13.28
C ALA A 8 -2.95 0.85 13.63
N ARG A 9 -2.03 0.27 12.84
CA ARG A 9 -0.57 0.46 13.02
C ARG A 9 -0.09 1.89 12.82
N PHE A 10 -0.84 2.70 12.05
CA PHE A 10 -0.56 4.12 11.89
C PHE A 10 -0.92 4.87 13.18
N LEU A 11 -2.13 4.65 13.70
CA LEU A 11 -2.61 5.27 14.94
C LEU A 11 -1.76 4.89 16.15
N ASP A 12 -1.29 3.63 16.23
CA ASP A 12 -0.43 3.14 17.32
C ASP A 12 0.92 3.88 17.44
N ARG A 13 1.34 4.60 16.39
CA ARG A 13 2.60 5.37 16.38
C ARG A 13 2.41 6.84 16.73
N LEU A 14 1.17 7.30 16.89
CA LEU A 14 0.87 8.68 17.20
C LEU A 14 0.71 8.87 18.71
N PRO A 15 1.00 10.08 19.23
CA PRO A 15 0.52 10.50 20.54
C PRO A 15 -0.99 10.26 20.67
N THR A 16 -1.45 9.84 21.85
CA THR A 16 -2.84 9.40 22.09
C THR A 16 -3.88 10.47 21.78
N ASP A 17 -3.58 11.72 22.10
CA ASP A 17 -4.41 12.89 21.82
C ASP A 17 -4.60 13.11 20.31
N LEU A 18 -3.52 12.98 19.53
CA LEU A 18 -3.56 13.08 18.08
C LEU A 18 -4.25 11.85 17.44
N ALA A 19 -4.00 10.65 17.95
CA ALA A 19 -4.66 9.44 17.44
C ALA A 19 -6.19 9.51 17.59
N GLY A 20 -6.68 10.12 18.68
CA GLY A 20 -8.09 10.32 18.95
C GLY A 20 -8.74 11.48 18.18
N SER A 21 -7.96 12.37 17.56
CA SER A 21 -8.49 13.57 16.90
C SER A 21 -8.98 13.32 15.47
N PHE A 22 -8.74 12.15 14.90
CA PHE A 22 -9.13 11.84 13.53
C PHE A 22 -10.61 11.47 13.43
N SER A 23 -11.32 12.09 12.49
CA SER A 23 -12.68 11.71 12.13
C SER A 23 -12.71 10.44 11.27
N ASP A 24 -13.86 9.78 11.21
CA ASP A 24 -14.02 8.57 10.39
C ASP A 24 -13.77 8.84 8.89
N ALA A 25 -14.13 10.02 8.38
CA ALA A 25 -13.87 10.40 7.00
C ALA A 25 -12.37 10.56 6.72
N GLN A 26 -11.62 11.13 7.67
CA GLN A 26 -10.16 11.25 7.56
C GLN A 26 -9.49 9.87 7.65
N LEU A 27 -9.94 9.01 8.56
CA LEU A 27 -9.45 7.64 8.68
C LEU A 27 -9.73 6.83 7.41
N ALA A 28 -10.89 7.01 6.78
CA ALA A 28 -11.22 6.36 5.51
C ALA A 28 -10.32 6.84 4.35
N ALA A 29 -10.00 8.14 4.29
CA ALA A 29 -9.07 8.66 3.29
C ALA A 29 -7.63 8.16 3.52
N ILE A 30 -7.20 8.06 4.78
CA ILE A 30 -5.91 7.47 5.16
C ILE A 30 -5.88 5.98 4.80
N ASP A 31 -6.97 5.26 5.05
CA ASP A 31 -7.11 3.84 4.69
C ASP A 31 -7.00 3.63 3.17
N LEU A 32 -7.72 4.45 2.39
CA LEU A 32 -7.62 4.46 0.93
C LEU A 32 -6.19 4.75 0.49
N HIS A 33 -5.50 5.69 1.12
CA HIS A 33 -4.10 6.01 0.80
C HIS A 33 -3.17 4.82 1.08
N PHE A 34 -3.38 4.10 2.20
CA PHE A 34 -2.66 2.86 2.46
C PHE A 34 -3.05 1.75 1.48
N GLY A 35 -4.33 1.62 1.10
CA GLY A 35 -4.80 0.65 0.11
C GLY A 35 -4.21 0.89 -1.29
N MET A 36 -4.05 2.15 -1.68
CA MET A 36 -3.37 2.56 -2.91
C MET A 36 -1.86 2.28 -2.88
N ARG A 37 -1.27 2.16 -1.68
CA ARG A 37 0.18 1.98 -1.46
C ARG A 37 0.58 0.56 -1.07
N TYR A 38 -0.36 -0.23 -0.53
CA TYR A 38 -0.24 -1.67 -0.37
C TYR A 38 -0.36 -2.29 -1.75
N ARG A 39 0.80 -2.45 -2.41
CA ARG A 39 0.95 -3.46 -3.45
C ARG A 39 0.26 -4.72 -2.93
N ALA A 40 -0.69 -5.25 -3.70
CA ALA A 40 -1.16 -6.60 -3.49
C ALA A 40 0.06 -7.46 -3.14
N ARG A 41 -0.02 -8.30 -2.11
CA ARG A 41 1.08 -9.23 -1.79
C ARG A 41 1.26 -10.14 -3.00
N HIS A 42 2.11 -9.72 -3.92
CA HIS A 42 2.51 -10.50 -5.07
C HIS A 42 3.42 -11.59 -4.52
N LEU A 43 3.13 -12.82 -4.90
CA LEU A 43 4.02 -13.94 -4.66
C LEU A 43 5.40 -13.67 -5.25
N ILE A 44 5.45 -12.94 -6.37
CA ILE A 44 6.68 -12.48 -7.02
C ILE A 44 6.54 -10.98 -7.30
N ASP A 45 7.43 -10.18 -6.71
CA ASP A 45 7.64 -8.76 -7.04
C ASP A 45 9.10 -8.56 -7.47
N TRP A 46 9.37 -8.76 -8.76
CA TRP A 46 10.70 -8.56 -9.34
C TRP A 46 10.73 -7.26 -10.15
N ARG A 47 11.75 -6.45 -9.90
CA ARG A 47 11.93 -5.13 -10.51
C ARG A 47 13.37 -4.97 -10.88
N HIS A 48 13.64 -4.69 -12.15
CA HIS A 48 15.00 -4.51 -12.63
C HIS A 48 15.13 -3.30 -13.53
N ARG A 49 16.22 -2.57 -13.34
CA ARG A 49 16.63 -1.43 -14.17
C ARG A 49 17.90 -1.84 -14.87
N PHE A 50 17.94 -1.72 -16.19
CA PHE A 50 19.16 -1.95 -16.96
C PHE A 50 19.32 -0.87 -18.03
N GLY A 51 20.57 -0.48 -18.23
CA GLY A 51 20.97 0.45 -19.27
C GLY A 51 21.38 -0.30 -20.51
N ILE A 52 20.80 0.03 -21.67
CA ILE A 52 21.30 -0.41 -22.97
C ILE A 52 21.73 0.84 -23.73
N ALA A 53 23.04 1.11 -23.74
CA ALA A 53 23.65 2.32 -24.28
C ALA A 53 22.95 3.60 -23.75
N ARG A 54 22.32 4.38 -24.64
CA ARG A 54 21.59 5.61 -24.27
C ARG A 54 20.22 5.39 -23.64
N PHE A 55 19.71 4.16 -23.65
CA PHE A 55 18.38 3.84 -23.15
C PHE A 55 18.43 3.34 -21.71
N ARG A 56 17.51 3.85 -20.90
CA ARG A 56 17.29 3.38 -19.53
C ARG A 56 15.97 2.63 -19.53
N LEU A 57 16.03 1.32 -19.43
CA LEU A 57 14.86 0.46 -19.46
C LEU A 57 14.52 0.01 -18.03
N TYR A 58 13.24 -0.18 -17.79
CA TYR A 58 12.72 -0.68 -16.52
C TYR A 58 11.76 -1.84 -16.79
N ALA A 59 12.05 -2.98 -16.17
CA ALA A 59 11.24 -4.18 -16.26
C ALA A 59 10.63 -4.49 -14.89
N VAL A 60 9.37 -4.92 -14.91
CA VAL A 60 8.61 -5.33 -13.72
C VAL A 60 7.90 -6.65 -14.01
N LEU A 61 8.04 -7.61 -13.11
CA LEU A 61 7.27 -8.84 -13.08
C LEU A 61 6.53 -8.91 -11.74
N LEU A 62 5.20 -8.84 -11.80
CA LEU A 62 4.30 -9.00 -10.66
C LEU A 62 3.46 -10.26 -10.88
N ILE A 63 3.56 -11.23 -9.96
CA ILE A 63 2.72 -12.43 -9.96
C ILE A 63 2.08 -12.52 -8.59
N GLY A 64 0.75 -12.58 -8.53
CA GLY A 64 0.00 -12.71 -7.28
C GLY A 64 -1.22 -13.58 -7.47
N ARG A 65 -1.76 -14.09 -6.37
CA ARG A 65 -3.03 -14.80 -6.39
C ARG A 65 -4.17 -13.79 -6.45
N ASP A 66 -5.00 -13.87 -7.48
CA ASP A 66 -6.23 -13.10 -7.50
C ASP A 66 -7.18 -13.63 -6.41
N ARG A 67 -7.76 -12.72 -5.64
CA ARG A 67 -8.69 -13.02 -4.56
C ARG A 67 -10.13 -12.64 -4.91
N ASN A 68 -10.34 -12.01 -6.06
CA ASN A 68 -11.64 -11.72 -6.63
C ASN A 68 -11.79 -12.55 -7.92
N PRO A 69 -12.24 -13.81 -7.84
CA PRO A 69 -12.64 -14.53 -9.04
C PRO A 69 -13.77 -13.76 -9.74
N ALA A 70 -13.71 -13.74 -11.07
CA ALA A 70 -14.73 -13.16 -11.95
C ALA A 70 -16.10 -13.86 -11.80
#